data_AF-A0AAV2LME3-F1
#
_entry.id   AF-A0AAV2LME3-F1
#
_cell.length_a   1.000
_cell.length_b   1.000
_cell.length_c   1.000
_cell.angle_alpha   90.00
_cell.angle_beta   90.00
_cell.angle_gamma   90.00
#
_symmetry.space_group_name_H-M   'P 1'
#
loop_
_entity.id
_entity.type
_entity.pdbx_description
1 polymer ?
#
loop_
_entity_poly.entity_id
_entity_poly.type
_entity_poly.pdbx_seq_one_letter_code
_entity_poly.pdbx_strand_id
1 'polypeptide(L)' 'MFVDTHASLKIEVWDKDVTWDDLLGSYSRTLSTGMHTFTCYAKNGGVEIRYTLSCDQHLTGSRCHQYKPVP' A
#
# COMPACT_ATOMS: atom_id res chain seq x y z
N MET A 1 15.00 -18.41 4.08
CA MET A 1 13.72 -17.68 3.97
C MET A 1 14.05 -16.29 3.47
N PHE A 2 13.58 -15.89 2.29
CA PHE A 2 13.76 -14.53 1.77
C PHE A 2 12.53 -13.71 2.17
N VAL A 3 12.73 -12.50 2.68
CA VAL A 3 11.64 -11.55 2.92
C VAL A 3 11.34 -10.84 1.61
N ASP A 4 10.11 -10.94 1.12
CA ASP A 4 9.70 -10.20 -0.07
C ASP A 4 9.50 -8.72 0.27
N THR A 5 10.40 -7.88 -0.24
CA THR A 5 10.34 -6.43 -0.07
C THR A 5 9.67 -5.71 -1.24
N HIS A 6 9.10 -6.44 -2.21
CA HIS A 6 8.43 -5.90 -3.38
C HIS A 6 6.91 -5.81 -3.20
N ALA A 7 6.44 -5.84 -1.95
CA ALA A 7 5.03 -5.77 -1.61
C ALA A 7 4.32 -4.56 -2.26
N SER A 8 3.14 -4.84 -2.80
CA SER A 8 2.26 -3.87 -3.42
C SER A 8 1.04 -3.66 -2.54
N LEU A 9 0.67 -2.41 -2.29
CA LEU A 9 -0.60 -2.07 -1.67
C LEU A 9 -1.67 -2.03 -2.76
N LYS A 10 -2.57 -3.00 -2.73
CA LYS A 10 -3.77 -3.02 -3.57
C LYS A 10 -4.96 -2.50 -2.77
N ILE A 11 -5.65 -1.52 -3.34
CA ILE A 11 -6.84 -0.88 -2.76
C ILE A 11 -7.98 -1.08 -3.75
N GLU A 12 -9.08 -1.63 -3.27
CA GLU A 12 -10.29 -1.81 -4.04
C GLU A 12 -11.46 -1.11 -3.34
N VAL A 13 -12.27 -0.43 -4.15
CA VAL A 13 -13.51 0.20 -3.70
C VAL A 13 -14.65 -0.64 -4.26
N TRP A 14 -15.44 -1.20 -3.36
CA TRP A 14 -16.55 -2.09 -3.68
C TRP A 14 -17.86 -1.44 -3.26
N ASP A 15 -18.87 -1.51 -4.12
CA ASP A 15 -20.27 -1.32 -3.74
C ASP A 15 -20.86 -2.66 -3.35
N LYS A 16 -21.61 -2.68 -2.26
CA LYS A 16 -22.14 -3.93 -1.70
C LYS A 16 -23.60 -4.12 -2.08
N ASP A 17 -23.89 -5.26 -2.68
CA ASP A 17 -25.24 -5.64 -3.12
C ASP A 17 -25.73 -6.92 -2.43
N VAL A 18 -27.00 -7.28 -2.67
CA VAL A 18 -27.60 -8.50 -2.10
C VAL A 18 -27.04 -9.76 -2.77
N THR A 19 -26.68 -9.68 -4.05
CA THR A 19 -26.28 -10.84 -4.87
C THR A 19 -24.87 -10.73 -5.43
N TRP A 20 -24.48 -9.59 -6.00
CA TRP A 20 -23.20 -9.41 -6.65
C TRP A 20 -22.62 -8.02 -6.39
N ASP A 21 -21.55 -7.95 -5.62
CA ASP A 21 -20.86 -6.69 -5.31
C ASP A 21 -20.15 -6.12 -6.55
N ASP A 22 -20.22 -4.81 -6.73
CA ASP A 22 -19.63 -4.09 -7.85
C ASP A 22 -18.25 -3.53 -7.50
N LEU A 23 -17.23 -3.86 -8.30
CA LEU A 23 -15.91 -3.24 -8.20
C LEU A 23 -15.92 -1.85 -8.86
N LEU A 24 -15.97 -0.80 -8.04
CA LEU A 24 -16.02 0.60 -8.49
C LEU A 24 -14.64 1.16 -8.86
N GLY A 25 -13.58 0.61 -8.29
CA GLY A 25 -12.20 1.01 -8.59
C GLY A 25 -11.18 0.05 -7.98
N SER A 26 -10.07 -0.16 -8.68
CA SER A 26 -8.94 -0.96 -8.22
C SER A 26 -7.65 -0.20 -8.51
N TYR A 27 -6.82 -0.01 -7.50
CA TYR A 27 -5.56 0.70 -7.60
C TYR A 27 -4.46 -0.08 -6.88
N SER A 28 -3.30 -0.19 -7.52
CA SER A 28 -2.13 -0.85 -6.95
C SER A 28 -0.96 0.11 -6.93
N ARG A 29 -0.24 0.15 -5.80
CA ARG A 29 0.96 0.96 -5.65
C ARG A 29 2.05 0.18 -4.95
N THR A 30 3.28 0.28 -5.45
CA THR A 30 4.43 -0.25 -4.72
C THR A 30 4.64 0.54 -3.45
N LEU A 31 4.82 -0.17 -2.33
CA LEU A 31 5.06 0.45 -1.04
C LEU A 31 6.47 1.01 -0.95
N SER A 32 6.61 2.16 -0.28
CA SER A 32 7.91 2.69 0.09
C SER A 32 7.89 3.38 1.46
N THR A 33 9.04 3.42 2.12
CA THR A 33 9.22 4.00 3.46
C THR A 33 8.74 5.44 3.54
N GLY A 34 8.28 5.84 4.73
CA GLY A 34 7.81 7.20 5.01
C GLY A 34 6.29 7.34 4.93
N MET A 35 5.81 8.58 5.03
CA MET A 35 4.40 8.93 4.94
C MET A 35 4.04 9.31 3.50
N HIS A 36 2.97 8.73 2.99
CA HIS A 36 2.47 8.95 1.64
C HIS A 36 0.99 9.26 1.67
N THR A 37 0.58 10.21 0.83
CA THR A 37 -0.81 10.55 0.57
C THR A 37 -1.05 10.48 -0.92
N PHE A 38 -2.15 9.85 -1.34
CA PHE A 38 -2.58 9.81 -2.73
C PHE A 38 -4.07 9.53 -2.84
N THR A 39 -4.65 9.86 -3.99
CA THR A 39 -6.07 9.63 -4.26
C THR A 39 -6.21 8.46 -5.24
N CYS A 40 -7.04 7.48 -4.88
CA CYS A 40 -7.52 6.46 -5.81
C CYS A 40 -8.81 6.96 -6.44
N TYR A 41 -8.76 7.29 -7.72
CA TYR A 41 -9.96 7.67 -8.47
C TYR A 41 -10.77 6.42 -8.83
N ALA A 42 -12.08 6.47 -8.60
CA ALA A 42 -13.05 5.48 -9.05
C ALA A 42 -13.83 6.04 -10.25
N LYS A 43 -14.72 5.24 -10.84
CA LYS A 43 -15.58 5.71 -11.96
C LYS A 43 -16.29 7.03 -11.63
N ASN A 44 -16.78 7.16 -10.40
CA ASN A 44 -17.41 8.38 -9.88
C ASN A 44 -16.78 8.75 -8.53
N GLY A 45 -15.96 9.80 -8.51
CA GLY A 45 -15.28 10.28 -7.29
C GLY A 45 -13.95 9.56 -7.01
N GLY A 46 -13.54 9.55 -5.74
CA GLY A 46 -12.29 8.91 -5.33
C GLY A 46 -12.13 8.88 -3.82
N VAL A 47 -11.21 8.02 -3.36
CA VAL A 47 -10.82 7.89 -1.95
C VAL A 47 -9.40 8.39 -1.76
N GLU A 48 -9.20 9.27 -0.76
CA GLU A 48 -7.87 9.67 -0.34
C GLU A 48 -7.30 8.62 0.62
N ILE A 49 -6.10 8.14 0.30
CA ILE A 49 -5.38 7.14 1.06
C ILE A 49 -4.14 7.77 1.65
N ARG A 50 -3.96 7.56 2.95
CA ARG A 50 -2.79 7.97 3.71
C ARG A 50 -2.18 6.73 4.36
N TYR A 51 -0.90 6.46 4.09
CA TYR A 51 -0.19 5.37 4.74
C TYR A 51 1.20 5.80 5.20
N THR A 52 1.70 5.11 6.22
CA THR A 52 3.08 5.23 6.69
C THR A 52 3.72 3.85 6.65
N LEU A 53 4.89 3.74 6.04
CA LEU A 53 5.70 2.53 6.09
C LEU A 53 6.97 2.79 6.88
N SER A 54 7.13 2.06 7.99
CA SER A 54 8.33 2.05 8.83
C SER A 54 9.10 0.75 8.63
N CYS A 55 10.43 0.83 8.71
CA CYS A 55 11.28 -0.35 8.74
C CYS A 55 11.42 -0.88 10.16
N ASP A 56 11.52 -2.20 10.28
CA ASP A 56 11.89 -2.85 11.54
C ASP A 56 13.33 -2.47 11.95
N GLN A 57 13.64 -2.74 13.21
CA GLN A 57 14.97 -2.53 13.75
C GLN A 57 16.01 -3.27 12.89
N HIS A 58 17.11 -2.58 12.59
CA HIS A 58 18.16 -3.02 11.69
C HIS A 58 17.83 -3.08 10.19
N LEU A 59 16.69 -2.55 9.76
CA LEU A 59 16.36 -2.44 8.34
C LEU A 59 16.28 -0.99 7.88
N THR A 60 16.65 -0.76 6.62
CA THR A 60 16.67 0.55 5.96
C THR A 60 16.46 0.41 4.44
N GLY A 61 16.54 1.54 3.73
CA GLY A 61 16.28 1.66 2.31
C GLY A 61 14.79 1.82 2.01
N SER A 62 14.47 2.20 0.78
CA SER A 62 13.10 2.58 0.37
C SER A 62 12.05 1.48 0.56
N ARG A 63 12.48 0.22 0.70
CA ARG A 63 11.62 -0.95 0.90
C ARG A 63 12.04 -1.80 2.09
N CYS A 64 12.81 -1.24 3.03
CA CYS A 64 13.32 -1.96 4.20
C CYS A 64 14.12 -3.24 3.87
N HIS A 65 14.78 -3.26 2.71
CA HIS A 65 15.53 -4.42 2.21
C HIS A 65 17.01 -4.38 2.56
N GLN A 66 17.51 -3.24 3.05
CA GLN A 66 18.91 -3.04 3.35
C GLN A 66 19.13 -3.21 4.85
N TYR A 67 20.18 -3.94 5.23
CA TYR A 67 20.58 -4.04 6.62
C TYR A 67 21.20 -2.72 7.11
N LYS A 68 20.82 -2.29 8.30
CA LYS A 68 21.38 -1.17 9.03
C LYS A 68 21.89 -1.67 10.38
N PRO A 69 23.20 -1.66 10.65
CA PRO A 69 23.71 -1.94 11.99
C PRO A 69 23.14 -0.90 12.95
N VAL A 70 22.64 -1.35 14.09
CA VAL A 70 22.30 -0.48 15.22
C VAL A 70 23.20 -0.97 16.37
N PRO A 71 23.94 -0.08 17.06
CA PRO A 71 24.82 -0.46 18.16
C PRO A 71 24.11 -1.23 19.28
#